data_AF-A0A0K2RQ33-F1
#
_entry.id   AF-A0A0K2RQ33-F1
#
_cell.length_a   1.000
_cell.length_b   1.000
_cell.length_c   1.000
_cell.angle_alpha   90.00
_cell.angle_beta   90.00
_cell.angle_gamma   90.00
#
_symmetry.space_group_name_H-M   'P 1'
#
loop_
_entity.id
_entity.type
_entity.pdbx_description
1 polymer ?
#
loop_
_entity_poly.entity_id
_entity_poly.type
_entity_poly.pdbx_seq_one_letter_code
_entity_poly.pdbx_strand_id
1 'polypeptide(L)' 'MTGRNIAVAGDPGAATEQPRRIVVMGVSGCGKTTIGDLVARALGVPFLDGDSLHPVENVAKMAAGTP' A
#
# COMPACT_ATOMS: atom_id res chain seq x y z
N MET A 1 -22.83 22.01 30.28
CA MET A 1 -21.74 22.17 29.29
C MET A 1 -21.63 20.85 28.52
N THR A 2 -22.69 20.51 27.81
CA THR A 2 -22.79 20.53 26.34
C THR A 2 -22.12 19.32 25.72
N GLY A 3 -22.90 18.25 25.62
CA GLY A 3 -22.65 17.22 24.62
C GLY A 3 -22.78 17.78 23.21
N ARG A 4 -22.12 17.11 22.27
CA ARG A 4 -22.44 17.16 20.85
C ARG A 4 -22.11 15.79 20.27
N ASN A 5 -23.15 14.98 20.08
CA ASN A 5 -23.11 13.84 19.18
C ASN A 5 -23.06 14.37 17.75
N ILE A 6 -22.30 13.71 16.89
CA ILE A 6 -22.67 13.57 15.48
C ILE A 6 -22.61 12.09 15.18
N ALA A 7 -23.79 11.47 15.20
CA ALA A 7 -24.00 10.15 14.67
C ALA A 7 -23.83 10.22 13.15
N VAL A 8 -23.04 9.32 12.58
CA VAL A 8 -23.30 8.84 11.23
C VAL A 8 -23.88 7.45 11.41
N ALA A 9 -25.20 7.37 11.32
CA ALA A 9 -25.89 6.11 11.10
C ALA A 9 -25.36 5.54 9.77
N GLY A 10 -24.54 4.51 9.84
CA GLY A 10 -24.22 3.71 8.66
C GLY A 10 -25.44 2.88 8.30
N ASP A 11 -25.87 2.96 7.05
CA ASP A 11 -26.91 2.09 6.50
C ASP A 11 -26.61 0.62 6.82
N PRO A 12 -27.58 -0.18 7.31
CA PRO A 12 -27.40 -1.61 7.57
C PRO A 12 -27.29 -2.47 6.28
N GLY A 13 -26.92 -1.86 5.15
CA GLY A 13 -26.74 -2.52 3.84
C GLY A 13 -25.45 -2.15 3.10
N ALA A 14 -24.56 -1.32 3.66
CA ALA A 14 -23.26 -1.04 3.04
C ALA A 14 -22.30 -2.19 3.32
N ALA A 15 -22.00 -3.01 2.30
CA ALA A 15 -20.92 -3.99 2.34
C ALA A 15 -19.68 -3.34 2.97
N THR A 16 -19.10 -3.98 3.98
CA THR A 16 -17.89 -3.49 4.64
C THR A 16 -16.83 -3.22 3.58
N GLU A 17 -16.56 -1.95 3.28
CA GLU A 17 -15.64 -1.60 2.19
C GLU A 17 -14.25 -2.07 2.60
N GLN A 18 -13.84 -3.23 2.07
CA GLN A 18 -12.51 -3.74 2.32
C GLN A 18 -11.52 -2.74 1.73
N PRO A 19 -10.48 -2.34 2.48
CA PRO A 19 -9.49 -1.40 1.98
C PRO A 19 -8.83 -1.99 0.73
N ARG A 20 -8.97 -1.30 -0.40
CA ARG A 20 -8.42 -1.73 -1.69
C ARG A 20 -6.89 -1.68 -1.61
N ARG A 21 -6.24 -2.85 -1.74
CA ARG A 21 -4.78 -2.98 -1.80
C ARG A 21 -4.36 -3.18 -3.26
N ILE A 22 -3.37 -2.41 -3.71
CA ILE A 22 -2.86 -2.47 -5.09
C ILE A 22 -1.41 -2.96 -5.05
N VAL A 23 -1.10 -3.95 -5.88
CA VAL A 23 0.26 -4.48 -6.04
C VAL A 23 0.70 -4.25 -7.49
N VAL A 24 1.79 -3.51 -7.66
CA VAL A 24 2.44 -3.32 -8.98
C VAL A 24 3.59 -4.32 -9.08
N MET A 25 3.45 -5.32 -9.95
CA MET A 25 4.40 -6.41 -10.15
C MET A 25 5.00 -6.40 -11.56
N GLY A 26 6.21 -6.93 -11.71
CA GLY A 26 6.99 -6.89 -12.96
C GLY A 26 8.49 -7.13 -12.77
N VAL A 27 9.22 -7.38 -13.85
CA VAL A 27 10.67 -7.65 -13.83
C VAL A 27 11.50 -6.47 -13.33
N SER A 28 12.75 -6.70 -12.91
CA SER A 28 13.64 -5.61 -12.49
C SER A 28 13.86 -4.62 -13.65
N GLY A 29 13.85 -3.31 -13.34
CA GLY A 29 14.02 -2.25 -14.33
C GLY A 29 12.77 -1.88 -15.17
N CYS A 30 11.61 -2.53 -14.99
CA CYS A 30 10.41 -2.19 -15.77
C CYS A 30 9.62 -0.94 -15.29
N GLY A 31 10.12 -0.22 -14.28
CA GLY A 31 9.50 1.02 -13.79
C GLY A 31 8.38 0.85 -12.75
N LYS A 32 8.31 -0.28 -12.04
CA LYS A 32 7.29 -0.54 -10.99
C LYS A 32 7.19 0.59 -9.97
N THR A 33 8.33 1.07 -9.46
CA THR A 33 8.39 2.15 -8.47
C THR A 33 7.79 3.45 -9.01
N THR A 34 8.06 3.79 -10.27
CA THR A 34 7.52 4.98 -10.92
C THR A 34 6.00 4.89 -11.08
N ILE A 35 5.49 3.76 -11.56
CA ILE A 35 4.04 3.56 -11.71
C ILE A 35 3.34 3.50 -10.35
N GLY A 36 3.94 2.83 -9.37
CA GLY A 36 3.41 2.72 -8.01
C GLY A 36 3.24 4.09 -7.33
N ASP A 37 4.24 4.97 -7.44
CA ASP A 37 4.16 6.34 -6.92
C ASP A 37 3.08 7.16 -7.63
N LEU A 38 2.97 7.07 -8.96
CA LEU A 38 1.92 7.75 -9.73
C LEU A 38 0.51 7.29 -9.33
N VAL A 39 0.31 5.97 -9.17
CA VAL A 39 -0.97 5.40 -8.74
C VAL A 39 -1.31 5.83 -7.32
N ALA A 40 -0.33 5.81 -6.41
CA ALA A 40 -0.51 6.23 -5.03
C ALA A 40 -0.93 7.70 -4.92
N ARG A 41 -0.25 8.59 -5.68
CA ARG A 41 -0.62 10.01 -5.78
C ARG A 41 -2.01 10.22 -6.36
N ALA A 42 -2.37 9.48 -7.42
CA ALA A 42 -3.67 9.60 -8.06
C ALA A 42 -4.82 9.16 -7.13
N LEU A 43 -4.57 8.20 -6.25
CA LEU A 43 -5.57 7.65 -5.32
C LEU A 43 -5.51 8.26 -3.92
N GLY A 44 -4.51 9.11 -3.62
CA GLY A 44 -4.30 9.67 -2.29
C GLY A 44 -3.96 8.61 -1.23
N VAL A 45 -3.34 7.49 -1.64
CA VAL A 45 -2.98 6.38 -0.74
C VAL A 45 -1.47 6.31 -0.51
N PRO A 46 -1.00 5.72 0.59
CA PRO A 46 0.43 5.50 0.80
C PRO A 46 1.03 4.58 -0.26
N PHE A 47 2.22 4.91 -0.73
CA PHE A 47 3.07 4.03 -1.51
C PHE A 47 4.06 3.31 -0.60
N LEU A 48 4.28 2.02 -0.85
CA LEU A 48 5.28 1.21 -0.17
C LEU A 48 6.07 0.41 -1.21
N ASP A 49 7.40 0.49 -1.15
CA ASP A 49 8.25 -0.33 -2.00
C ASP A 49 8.29 -1.77 -1.46
N GLY A 50 7.87 -2.73 -2.29
CA GLY A 50 7.86 -4.15 -1.94
C GLY A 50 9.25 -4.70 -1.65
N ASP A 51 10.29 -4.13 -2.26
CA ASP A 51 11.67 -4.57 -2.03
C ASP A 51 12.18 -4.17 -0.64
N SER A 52 11.58 -3.14 -0.03
CA SER A 52 11.92 -2.68 1.33
C SER A 52 11.32 -3.55 2.44
N LEU A 53 10.43 -4.49 2.09
CA LEU A 53 9.82 -5.42 3.03
C LEU A 53 10.62 -6.71 3.22
N HIS A 54 11.74 -6.86 2.52
CA HIS A 54 12.61 -8.01 2.71
C HIS A 54 13.25 -7.98 4.11
N PRO A 55 13.30 -9.13 4.81
CA PRO A 55 14.16 -9.29 5.97
C PRO A 55 15.58 -8.87 5.64
N VAL A 56 16.28 -8.25 6.61
CA VAL A 56 17.63 -7.71 6.41
C VAL A 56 18.59 -8.80 5.89
N GLU A 57 18.37 -10.06 6.27
CA GLU A 57 19.15 -11.19 5.78
C GLU A 57 18.99 -11.44 4.27
N ASN A 58 17.78 -11.22 3.73
CA ASN A 58 17.51 -11.39 2.30
C ASN A 58 18.00 -10.20 1.49
N VAL A 59 17.98 -8.99 2.06
CA VAL A 59 18.62 -7.81 1.44
C VAL A 59 20.13 -8.04 1.31
N ALA A 60 20.78 -8.58 2.35
CA ALA A 60 22.20 -8.91 2.32
C ALA A 60 22.54 -9.98 1.27
N LYS A 61 21.71 -11.02 1.12
CA LYS A 61 21.85 -12.06 0.09
C LYS A 61 21.71 -11.51 -1.33
N MET A 62 20.70 -10.66 -1.57
CA MET A 62 20.53 -9.99 -2.86
C MET A 62 21.71 -9.06 -3.19
N ALA A 63 22.25 -8.35 -2.20
CA ALA A 63 23.45 -7.52 -2.37
C ALA A 63 24.72 -8.36 -2.66
N ALA A 64 24.79 -9.59 -2.13
CA ALA A 64 25.89 -10.52 -2.36
C ALA A 64 25.77 -11.33 -3.67
N GLY A 65 24.68 -11.18 -4.42
CA GLY A 65 24.44 -11.94 -5.66
C GLY A 65 24.11 -13.42 -5.45
N THR A 66 23.78 -13.81 -4.21
CA THR A 66 23.37 -15.17 -3.83
C THR A 66 21.96 -15.15 -3.26
N PRO A 67 20.92 -15.01 -4.10
CA PRO A 67 19.52 -14.98 -3.66
C PRO A 67 19.10 -16.28 -2.98
#